data_AF-A0A485JH74-F1
#
_entry.id   AF-A0A485JH74-F1
#
_cell.length_a   1.000
_cell.length_b   1.000
_cell.length_c   1.000
_cell.angle_alpha   90.00
_cell.angle_beta   90.00
_cell.angle_gamma   90.00
#
_symmetry.space_group_name_H-M   'P 1'
#
loop_
_entity.id
_entity.type
_entity.pdbx_description
1 polymer ?
#
loop_
_entity_poly.entity_id
_entity_poly.type
_entity_poly.pdbx_seq_one_letter_code
_entity_poly.pdbx_strand_id
1 'polypeptide(L)'
;MLDAPCSGEGVVRKDPDALKNWSPESNQEIAATQRELIDSAFHALRPGGTLVYSTCTLNQEENEAVCRWLKETYPDAVEFLPLGDLFPGANKALTEEGFLHVFPQIYDCEGFFVARLRKTQAIPVLPAPKYKVGNFPFSPVKDREAGQIRQAAASVGLNWDGNLRLWQRDKELWLFPVGIEALIGKVRFSRLGIKLAETHNKGYRWQHEAVIALASPDNVNAFELTAQEAEEWYRGRDVYPQAAPVADDVLVTFQHQPIGLAKRIGSRLKNSYPRELVRDGKLFTGNA
;
A
#
# COMPACT_ATOMS: atom_id res chain seq x y z
N MET A 1 3.40 11.51 -2.62
CA MET A 1 2.39 12.02 -1.67
C MET A 1 3.08 12.17 -0.34
N LEU A 2 2.88 13.31 0.31
CA LEU A 2 3.28 13.57 1.68
C LEU A 2 2.00 13.87 2.47
N ASP A 3 1.55 12.87 3.22
CA ASP A 3 0.53 13.07 4.25
C ASP A 3 1.27 13.33 5.55
N ALA A 4 1.30 14.60 5.97
CA ALA A 4 2.20 15.04 7.00
C ALA A 4 1.61 14.80 8.40
N PRO A 5 2.42 14.39 9.39
CA PRO A 5 1.96 14.41 10.78
C PRO A 5 1.55 15.84 11.15
N CYS A 6 0.38 15.97 11.76
CA CYS A 6 -0.24 17.27 12.05
C CYS A 6 -0.95 17.26 13.41
N SER A 7 -1.45 18.40 13.85
CA SER A 7 -2.18 18.54 15.12
C SER A 7 -3.54 17.82 15.18
N GLY A 8 -4.09 17.38 14.04
CA GLY A 8 -5.26 16.50 14.00
C GLY A 8 -6.61 17.16 14.33
N GLU A 9 -6.75 18.47 14.14
CA GLU A 9 -8.00 19.20 14.42
C GLU A 9 -9.22 18.67 13.64
N GLY A 10 -8.98 18.09 12.46
CA GLY A 10 -10.02 17.55 11.60
C GLY A 10 -10.60 16.21 12.06
N VAL A 11 -9.98 15.51 13.02
CA VAL A 11 -10.41 14.15 13.45
C VAL A 11 -11.30 14.11 14.69
N VAL A 12 -11.66 15.28 15.24
CA VAL A 12 -12.49 15.41 16.47
C VAL A 12 -13.86 14.71 16.39
N ARG A 13 -14.42 14.54 15.18
CA ARG A 13 -15.67 13.79 14.97
C ARG A 13 -15.53 12.30 15.29
N LYS A 14 -14.32 11.74 15.12
CA LYS A 14 -14.01 10.31 15.30
C LYS A 14 -13.39 10.03 16.66
N ASP A 15 -12.53 10.93 17.13
CA ASP A 15 -11.85 10.83 18.41
C ASP A 15 -12.08 12.11 19.22
N PRO A 16 -12.98 12.09 20.23
CA PRO A 16 -13.23 13.23 21.10
C PRO A 16 -11.99 13.73 21.85
N ASP A 17 -10.97 12.89 22.03
CA ASP A 17 -9.74 13.20 22.76
C ASP A 17 -8.61 13.70 21.82
N ALA A 18 -8.86 13.86 20.52
CA ALA A 18 -7.85 14.23 19.53
C ALA A 18 -7.09 15.53 19.88
N LEU A 19 -7.76 16.48 20.52
CA LEU A 19 -7.19 17.79 20.88
C LEU A 19 -6.62 17.87 22.30
N LYS A 20 -6.52 16.74 23.01
CA LYS A 20 -6.12 16.74 24.43
C LYS A 20 -4.74 17.36 24.70
N ASN A 21 -3.82 17.24 23.75
CA ASN A 21 -2.45 17.79 23.85
C ASN A 21 -2.22 18.95 22.85
N TRP A 22 -3.30 19.57 22.37
CA TRP A 22 -3.21 20.67 21.42
C TRP A 22 -2.78 21.96 22.11
N SER A 23 -1.82 22.68 21.51
CA SER A 23 -1.46 24.04 21.93
C SER A 23 -0.84 24.80 20.74
N PRO A 24 -0.92 26.14 20.73
CA PRO A 24 -0.28 26.95 19.70
C PRO A 24 1.23 26.68 19.56
N GLU A 25 1.93 26.44 20.68
CA GLU A 25 3.36 26.14 20.69
C GLU A 25 3.65 24.78 20.01
N SER A 26 2.85 23.76 20.34
CA SER A 26 2.92 22.45 19.70
C SER A 26 2.70 22.55 18.18
N ASN A 27 1.72 23.34 17.75
CA ASN A 27 1.44 23.54 16.32
C ASN A 27 2.62 24.19 15.58
N GLN A 28 3.36 25.11 16.20
CA GLN A 28 4.55 25.71 15.59
C GLN A 28 5.70 24.69 15.42
N GLU A 29 5.91 23.82 16.40
CA GLU A 29 6.89 22.73 16.32
C GLU A 29 6.51 21.71 15.23
N ILE A 30 5.23 21.39 15.13
CA ILE A 30 4.68 20.53 14.09
C ILE A 30 4.86 21.16 12.71
N ALA A 31 4.48 22.44 12.54
CA ALA A 31 4.68 23.15 11.28
C ALA A 31 6.17 23.23 10.87
N ALA A 32 7.08 23.38 11.84
CA ALA A 32 8.52 23.31 11.57
C ALA A 32 8.93 21.93 11.04
N THR A 33 8.46 20.85 11.66
CA THR A 33 8.68 19.48 11.18
C THR A 33 8.11 19.27 9.78
N GLN A 34 6.91 19.80 9.50
CA GLN A 34 6.27 19.71 8.19
C GLN A 34 7.07 20.43 7.10
N ARG A 35 7.71 21.58 7.41
CA ARG A 35 8.62 22.27 6.49
C ARG A 35 9.82 21.41 6.11
N GLU A 36 10.43 20.73 7.07
CA GLU A 36 11.53 19.80 6.80
C GLU A 36 11.08 18.60 5.94
N LEU A 37 9.89 18.05 6.21
CA LEU A 37 9.34 16.94 5.47
C LEU A 37 8.98 17.32 4.02
N ILE A 38 8.32 18.47 3.81
CA ILE A 38 7.92 18.91 2.47
C ILE A 38 9.15 19.29 1.63
N ASP A 39 10.19 19.87 2.22
CA ASP A 39 11.46 20.12 1.56
C ASP A 39 12.15 18.82 1.11
N SER A 40 12.27 17.84 2.01
CA SER A 40 12.81 16.52 1.70
C SER A 40 12.03 15.82 0.58
N ALA A 41 10.69 15.86 0.64
CA ALA A 41 9.82 15.31 -0.40
C ALA A 41 10.01 16.02 -1.75
N PHE A 42 10.16 17.35 -1.74
CA PHE A 42 10.40 18.14 -2.95
C PHE A 42 11.79 17.91 -3.55
N HIS A 43 12.81 17.67 -2.73
CA HIS A 43 14.13 17.23 -3.18
C HIS A 43 14.09 15.85 -3.85
N ALA A 44 13.35 14.90 -3.30
CA ALA A 44 13.18 13.56 -3.86
C ALA A 44 12.33 13.54 -5.14
N LEU A 45 11.54 14.59 -5.41
CA LEU A 45 10.69 14.70 -6.58
C LEU A 45 11.51 15.02 -7.85
N ARG A 46 11.24 14.28 -8.93
CA ARG A 46 11.79 14.58 -10.26
C ARG A 46 11.21 15.89 -10.83
N PRO A 47 11.95 16.68 -11.62
CA PRO A 47 11.36 17.76 -12.41
C PRO A 47 10.21 17.25 -13.30
N GLY A 48 9.16 18.06 -13.42
CA GLY A 48 7.87 17.71 -14.01
C GLY A 48 6.97 16.82 -13.14
N GLY A 49 7.45 16.35 -11.98
CA GLY A 49 6.67 15.53 -11.07
C GLY A 49 5.64 16.31 -10.25
N THR A 50 4.67 15.58 -9.70
CA THR A 50 3.62 16.12 -8.83
C THR A 50 3.86 15.72 -7.38
N LEU A 51 3.84 16.70 -6.47
CA LEU A 51 3.75 16.49 -5.03
C LEU A 51 2.31 16.79 -4.60
N VAL A 52 1.71 15.87 -3.86
CA VAL A 52 0.48 16.13 -3.10
C VAL A 52 0.89 16.21 -1.63
N TYR A 53 0.59 17.35 -1.01
CA TYR A 53 0.74 17.60 0.43
C TYR A 53 -0.65 17.55 1.07
N SER A 54 -0.80 16.86 2.18
CA SER A 54 -2.05 16.81 2.93
C SER A 54 -1.84 16.76 4.43
N THR A 55 -2.87 17.19 5.16
CA THR A 55 -2.99 17.07 6.61
C THR A 55 -4.44 16.79 7.00
N CYS A 56 -4.65 16.26 8.21
CA CYS A 56 -5.96 16.19 8.86
C CYS A 56 -6.14 17.32 9.91
N THR A 57 -5.55 18.49 9.68
CA THR A 57 -5.73 19.68 10.52
C THR A 57 -6.31 20.87 9.74
N LEU A 58 -6.84 21.87 10.43
CA LEU A 58 -7.60 22.99 9.85
C LEU A 58 -6.92 24.35 10.02
N ASN A 59 -5.89 24.46 10.85
CA ASN A 59 -5.12 25.69 10.97
C ASN A 59 -4.27 25.96 9.72
N GLN A 60 -3.98 27.25 9.46
CA GLN A 60 -3.25 27.65 8.26
C GLN A 60 -1.73 27.51 8.41
N GLU A 61 -1.24 27.50 9.64
CA GLU A 61 0.17 27.40 10.02
C GLU A 61 0.78 26.08 9.54
N GLU A 62 0.02 25.00 9.64
CA GLU A 62 0.39 23.67 9.14
C GLU A 62 0.02 23.46 7.67
N ASN A 63 -0.87 24.27 7.10
CA ASN A 63 -1.43 24.06 5.77
C ASN A 63 -0.87 25.03 4.73
N GLU A 64 -1.56 26.15 4.49
CA GLU A 64 -1.20 27.15 3.49
C GLU A 64 0.19 27.72 3.75
N ALA A 65 0.56 27.95 5.02
CA ALA A 65 1.86 28.51 5.38
C ALA A 65 3.02 27.57 5.03
N VAL A 66 2.87 26.25 5.19
CA VAL A 66 3.88 25.26 4.80
C VAL A 66 4.06 25.24 3.27
N CYS A 67 2.95 25.28 2.53
CA CYS A 67 2.98 25.30 1.06
C CYS A 67 3.58 26.61 0.53
N ARG A 68 3.19 27.75 1.10
CA ARG A 68 3.74 29.08 0.76
C ARG A 68 5.23 29.15 1.07
N TRP A 69 5.67 28.65 2.22
CA TRP A 69 7.09 28.56 2.58
C TRP A 69 7.91 27.79 1.55
N LEU A 70 7.42 26.65 1.05
CA LEU A 70 8.12 25.89 0.01
C LEU A 70 8.24 26.71 -1.30
N LYS A 71 7.17 27.41 -1.69
CA LYS A 71 7.14 28.29 -2.86
C LYS A 71 8.10 29.48 -2.69
N GLU A 72 8.18 30.08 -1.51
CA GLU A 72 9.13 31.15 -1.19
C GLU A 72 10.58 30.67 -1.21
N THR A 73 10.82 29.43 -0.74
CA THR A 73 12.16 28.82 -0.71
C THR A 73 12.65 28.46 -2.12
N TYR A 74 11.74 28.04 -3.01
CA TYR A 74 12.04 27.72 -4.41
C TYR A 74 11.08 28.41 -5.40
N PRO A 75 11.16 29.76 -5.55
CA PRO A 75 10.20 30.56 -6.31
C PRO A 75 10.02 30.11 -7.76
N ASP A 76 11.11 29.75 -8.42
CA ASP A 76 11.09 29.37 -9.83
C ASP A 76 10.84 27.87 -10.06
N ALA A 77 10.83 27.06 -9.00
CA ALA A 77 10.71 25.60 -9.11
C ALA A 77 9.36 25.04 -8.66
N VAL A 78 8.56 25.80 -7.92
CA VAL A 78 7.26 25.35 -7.38
C VAL A 78 6.12 25.99 -8.16
N GLU A 79 5.15 25.19 -8.56
CA GLU A 79 3.90 25.68 -9.14
C GLU A 79 2.71 25.03 -8.42
N PHE A 80 1.76 25.82 -7.94
CA PHE A 80 0.50 25.30 -7.40
C PHE A 80 -0.43 24.93 -8.56
N LEU A 81 -1.00 23.73 -8.50
CA LEU A 81 -1.93 23.22 -9.51
C LEU A 81 -3.35 23.19 -8.93
N PRO A 82 -4.22 24.16 -9.29
CA PRO A 82 -5.55 24.29 -8.69
C PRO A 82 -6.36 23.00 -8.72
N LEU A 83 -7.13 22.77 -7.67
CA LEU A 83 -7.97 21.59 -7.46
C LEU A 83 -9.47 21.85 -7.65
N GLY A 84 -9.85 23.04 -8.15
CA GLY A 84 -11.25 23.45 -8.29
C GLY A 84 -12.09 22.56 -9.21
N ASP A 85 -11.45 21.85 -10.14
CA ASP A 85 -12.10 20.92 -11.08
C ASP A 85 -11.87 19.45 -10.70
N LEU A 86 -11.35 19.15 -9.50
CA LEU A 86 -11.04 17.78 -9.09
C LEU A 86 -12.29 16.88 -9.07
N PHE A 87 -13.42 17.44 -8.66
CA PHE A 87 -14.73 16.78 -8.65
C PHE A 87 -15.86 17.83 -8.67
N PRO A 88 -17.09 17.46 -9.07
CA PRO A 88 -18.25 18.37 -9.00
C PRO A 88 -18.48 18.88 -7.57
N GLY A 89 -18.32 20.18 -7.37
CA GLY A 89 -18.49 20.84 -6.07
C GLY A 89 -17.20 21.16 -5.32
N ALA A 90 -16.01 20.78 -5.84
CA ALA A 90 -14.72 21.06 -5.22
C ALA A 90 -14.48 22.56 -4.95
N ASN A 91 -15.07 23.44 -5.77
CA ASN A 91 -15.08 24.88 -5.60
C ASN A 91 -15.60 25.36 -4.23
N LYS A 92 -16.40 24.57 -3.50
CA LYS A 92 -16.89 24.93 -2.16
C LYS A 92 -15.79 24.97 -1.09
N ALA A 93 -14.68 24.29 -1.32
CA ALA A 93 -13.53 24.21 -0.41
C ALA A 93 -12.26 24.82 -1.02
N LEU A 94 -12.36 25.51 -2.16
CA LEU A 94 -11.23 25.99 -2.92
C LEU A 94 -10.65 27.26 -2.30
N THR A 95 -9.35 27.25 -1.99
CA THR A 95 -8.61 28.45 -1.57
C THR A 95 -8.19 29.30 -2.77
N GLU A 96 -7.75 30.54 -2.53
CA GLU A 96 -7.28 31.43 -3.60
C GLU A 96 -6.05 30.86 -4.34
N GLU A 97 -5.18 30.14 -3.62
CA GLU A 97 -4.02 29.45 -4.20
C GLU A 97 -4.39 28.20 -5.00
N GLY A 98 -5.66 27.77 -4.94
CA GLY A 98 -6.18 26.58 -5.61
C GLY A 98 -6.07 25.29 -4.79
N PHE A 99 -5.85 25.37 -3.49
CA PHE A 99 -5.87 24.21 -2.58
C PHE A 99 -7.30 23.83 -2.20
N LEU A 100 -7.49 22.63 -1.64
CA LEU A 100 -8.75 22.26 -0.99
C LEU A 100 -8.57 22.34 0.53
N HIS A 101 -9.26 23.28 1.15
CA HIS A 101 -9.37 23.41 2.60
C HIS A 101 -10.77 22.94 3.02
N VAL A 102 -10.87 21.65 3.33
CA VAL A 102 -12.14 20.96 3.57
C VAL A 102 -12.50 21.04 5.05
N PHE A 103 -13.42 21.95 5.38
CA PHE A 103 -14.06 21.95 6.69
C PHE A 103 -15.14 20.85 6.79
N PRO A 104 -15.33 20.22 7.97
CA PRO A 104 -16.22 19.07 8.15
C PRO A 104 -17.64 19.26 7.58
N GLN A 105 -18.22 20.44 7.77
CA GLN A 105 -19.58 20.77 7.35
C GLN A 105 -19.76 20.98 5.84
N ILE A 106 -18.69 21.07 5.04
CA ILE A 106 -18.80 21.32 3.60
C ILE A 106 -19.34 20.09 2.86
N TYR A 107 -18.86 18.90 3.23
CA TYR A 107 -19.23 17.62 2.61
C TYR A 107 -19.66 16.54 3.62
N ASP A 108 -19.93 16.94 4.86
CA ASP A 108 -20.29 16.06 5.97
C ASP A 108 -19.30 14.92 6.21
N CYS A 109 -18.02 15.29 6.34
CA CYS A 109 -16.90 14.38 6.59
C CYS A 109 -15.99 14.93 7.68
N GLU A 110 -14.80 14.35 7.84
CA GLU A 110 -13.70 14.90 8.65
C GLU A 110 -13.14 16.20 8.05
N GLY A 111 -12.35 16.93 8.86
CA GLY A 111 -11.61 18.10 8.40
C GLY A 111 -10.30 17.69 7.72
N PHE A 112 -9.96 18.33 6.61
CA PHE A 112 -8.79 17.94 5.80
C PHE A 112 -8.25 19.07 4.93
N PHE A 113 -6.95 19.05 4.65
CA PHE A 113 -6.30 19.96 3.71
C PHE A 113 -5.56 19.20 2.62
N VAL A 114 -5.65 19.66 1.37
CA VAL A 114 -4.93 19.09 0.23
C VAL A 114 -4.37 20.19 -0.68
N ALA A 115 -3.07 20.15 -0.88
CA ALA A 115 -2.36 20.97 -1.88
C ALA A 115 -1.70 20.09 -2.93
N ARG A 116 -1.77 20.52 -4.20
CA ARG A 116 -1.11 19.86 -5.33
C ARG A 116 -0.09 20.81 -5.95
N LEU A 117 1.15 20.37 -5.99
CA LEU A 117 2.29 21.16 -6.45
C LEU A 117 3.01 20.42 -7.59
N ARG A 118 3.55 21.16 -8.54
CA ARG A 118 4.43 20.67 -9.60
C ARG A 118 5.84 21.22 -9.42
N LYS A 119 6.84 20.35 -9.55
CA LYS A 119 8.25 20.77 -9.62
C LYS A 119 8.57 21.15 -11.06
N THR A 120 8.65 22.43 -11.38
CA THR A 120 8.83 22.92 -12.75
C THR A 120 10.26 22.72 -13.28
N GLN A 121 11.25 22.74 -12.40
CA GLN A 121 12.66 22.57 -12.77
C GLN A 121 13.51 21.91 -11.67
N ALA A 122 14.75 21.59 -12.00
CA ALA A 122 15.72 21.11 -11.01
C ALA A 122 16.05 22.20 -9.99
N ILE A 123 16.33 21.79 -8.76
CA ILE A 123 16.79 22.65 -7.65
C ILE A 123 18.22 22.25 -7.25
N PRO A 124 18.96 23.12 -6.54
CA PRO A 124 20.30 22.79 -6.07
C PRO A 124 20.36 21.45 -5.33
N VAL A 125 21.39 20.66 -5.63
CA VAL A 125 21.53 19.30 -5.09
C VAL A 125 22.07 19.37 -3.67
N LEU A 126 21.48 18.59 -2.76
CA LEU A 126 21.98 18.45 -1.40
C LEU A 126 23.31 17.68 -1.36
N PRO A 127 24.16 17.89 -0.34
CA PRO A 127 25.36 17.08 -0.14
C PRO A 127 25.03 15.59 -0.09
N ALA A 128 25.93 14.77 -0.64
CA ALA A 128 25.74 13.32 -0.63
C ALA A 128 25.58 12.79 0.82
N PRO A 129 24.63 11.86 1.07
CA PRO A 129 24.43 11.32 2.39
C PRO A 129 25.67 10.57 2.87
N LYS A 130 25.96 10.67 4.17
CA LYS A 130 27.12 10.01 4.81
C LYS A 130 26.83 8.58 5.25
N TYR A 131 25.57 8.14 5.26
CA TYR A 131 25.20 6.80 5.69
C TYR A 131 25.54 5.74 4.64
N LYS A 132 25.93 4.55 5.09
CA LYS A 132 26.15 3.38 4.22
C LYS A 132 24.96 2.44 4.34
N VAL A 133 24.36 2.05 3.22
CA VAL A 133 23.18 1.17 3.19
C VAL A 133 23.49 -0.33 3.32
N GLY A 134 24.77 -0.71 3.21
CA GLY A 134 25.21 -2.11 3.27
C GLY A 134 24.88 -2.91 2.01
N ASN A 135 25.13 -4.23 2.06
CA ASN A 135 24.86 -5.13 0.95
C ASN A 135 23.36 -5.40 0.80
N PHE A 136 22.88 -5.41 -0.44
CA PHE A 136 21.51 -5.81 -0.73
C PHE A 136 21.39 -7.35 -0.61
N PRO A 137 20.46 -7.88 0.19
CA PRO A 137 20.46 -9.30 0.56
C PRO A 137 19.79 -10.22 -0.47
N PHE A 138 19.36 -9.70 -1.61
CA PHE A 138 18.70 -10.46 -2.67
C PHE A 138 19.51 -10.44 -3.96
N SER A 139 19.37 -11.49 -4.77
CA SER A 139 19.89 -11.56 -6.13
C SER A 139 18.76 -11.82 -7.12
N PRO A 140 18.84 -11.30 -8.36
CA PRO A 140 17.86 -11.63 -9.38
C PRO A 140 17.94 -13.11 -9.73
N VAL A 141 16.78 -13.74 -9.96
CA VAL A 141 16.71 -15.14 -10.40
C VAL A 141 17.10 -15.23 -11.87
N LYS A 142 17.87 -16.26 -12.26
CA LYS A 142 18.32 -16.46 -13.63
C LYS A 142 17.16 -16.84 -14.55
N ASP A 143 17.20 -16.41 -15.82
CA ASP A 143 16.08 -16.56 -16.77
C ASP A 143 15.52 -17.98 -16.90
N ARG A 144 16.41 -18.99 -16.99
CA ARG A 144 15.99 -20.39 -17.08
C ARG A 144 15.16 -20.83 -15.86
N GLU A 145 15.62 -20.48 -14.67
CA GLU A 145 14.96 -20.81 -13.41
C GLU A 145 13.68 -19.98 -13.23
N ALA A 146 13.71 -18.70 -13.62
CA ALA A 146 12.55 -17.82 -13.62
C ALA A 146 11.41 -18.37 -14.51
N GLY A 147 11.73 -18.96 -15.67
CA GLY A 147 10.75 -19.63 -16.53
C GLY A 147 10.09 -20.84 -15.87
N GLN A 148 10.86 -21.66 -15.16
CA GLN A 148 10.35 -22.82 -14.42
C GLN A 148 9.44 -22.40 -13.26
N ILE A 149 9.84 -21.37 -12.51
CA ILE A 149 9.04 -20.82 -11.41
C ILE A 149 7.73 -20.24 -11.94
N ARG A 150 7.77 -19.49 -13.05
CA ARG A 150 6.56 -18.96 -13.70
C ARG A 150 5.59 -20.07 -14.10
N GLN A 151 6.09 -21.14 -14.71
CA GLN A 151 5.27 -22.29 -15.09
C GLN A 151 4.63 -22.97 -13.87
N ALA A 152 5.42 -23.20 -12.80
CA ALA A 152 4.94 -23.81 -11.57
C ALA A 152 3.91 -22.93 -10.82
N ALA A 153 4.08 -21.60 -10.86
CA ALA A 153 3.14 -20.66 -10.28
C ALA A 153 1.83 -20.61 -11.08
N ALA A 154 1.92 -20.61 -12.42
CA ALA A 154 0.74 -20.63 -13.29
C ALA A 154 -0.10 -21.91 -13.11
N SER A 155 0.53 -23.07 -12.84
CA SER A 155 -0.22 -24.32 -12.58
C SER A 155 -1.06 -24.30 -11.31
N VAL A 156 -0.77 -23.39 -10.37
CA VAL A 156 -1.59 -23.15 -9.16
C VAL A 156 -2.38 -21.83 -9.24
N GLY A 157 -2.45 -21.23 -10.43
CA GLY A 157 -3.25 -20.04 -10.72
C GLY A 157 -2.62 -18.70 -10.42
N LEU A 158 -1.34 -18.64 -10.08
CA LEU A 158 -0.62 -17.40 -9.79
C LEU A 158 0.05 -16.84 -11.04
N ASN A 159 -0.27 -15.59 -11.38
CA ASN A 159 0.24 -14.93 -12.58
C ASN A 159 0.71 -13.51 -12.29
N TRP A 160 1.72 -13.04 -13.01
CA TRP A 160 2.20 -11.65 -12.94
C TRP A 160 2.70 -11.18 -14.30
N ASP A 161 2.71 -9.86 -14.49
CA ASP A 161 3.12 -9.20 -15.72
C ASP A 161 4.63 -8.88 -15.75
N GLY A 162 5.05 -8.17 -16.81
CA GLY A 162 6.44 -7.74 -16.98
C GLY A 162 6.91 -6.65 -16.00
N ASN A 163 6.01 -6.08 -15.19
CA ASN A 163 6.35 -5.08 -14.18
C ASN A 163 6.93 -5.73 -12.91
N LEU A 164 6.82 -7.06 -12.76
CA LEU A 164 7.39 -7.82 -11.64
C LEU A 164 8.51 -8.75 -12.09
N ARG A 165 9.65 -8.72 -11.38
CA ARG A 165 10.81 -9.60 -11.60
C ARG A 165 11.08 -10.48 -10.39
N LEU A 166 11.57 -11.69 -10.65
CA LEU A 166 11.90 -12.67 -9.61
C LEU A 166 13.27 -12.35 -8.99
N TRP A 167 13.30 -12.31 -7.67
CA TRP A 167 14.48 -12.17 -6.83
C TRP A 167 14.50 -13.27 -5.79
N GLN A 168 15.68 -13.64 -5.31
CA GLN A 168 15.86 -14.72 -4.34
C GLN A 168 16.81 -14.35 -3.22
N ARG A 169 16.55 -14.96 -2.06
CA ARG A 169 17.41 -14.95 -0.87
C ARG A 169 17.24 -16.28 -0.15
N ASP A 170 18.32 -17.04 -0.02
CA ASP A 170 18.29 -18.39 0.55
C ASP A 170 17.23 -19.27 -0.13
N LYS A 171 16.17 -19.65 0.60
CA LYS A 171 15.04 -20.43 0.09
C LYS A 171 13.85 -19.58 -0.35
N GLU A 172 13.91 -18.28 -0.17
CA GLU A 172 12.80 -17.37 -0.44
C GLU A 172 12.82 -16.88 -1.88
N LEU A 173 11.65 -16.88 -2.51
CA LEU A 173 11.40 -16.29 -3.81
C LEU A 173 10.48 -15.07 -3.63
N TRP A 174 10.90 -13.95 -4.21
CA TRP A 174 10.22 -12.67 -4.11
C TRP A 174 9.98 -12.09 -5.51
N LEU A 175 8.92 -11.30 -5.64
CA LEU A 175 8.64 -10.52 -6.84
C LEU A 175 8.82 -9.04 -6.53
N PHE A 176 9.82 -8.40 -7.15
CA PHE A 176 10.06 -6.97 -7.00
C PHE A 176 9.52 -6.20 -8.20
N PRO A 177 8.91 -5.02 -7.99
CA PRO A 177 8.55 -4.12 -9.07
C PRO A 177 9.79 -3.58 -9.80
N VAL A 178 9.80 -3.61 -11.13
CA VAL A 178 10.92 -3.10 -11.95
C VAL A 178 11.23 -1.64 -11.61
N GLY A 179 10.20 -0.83 -11.36
CA GLY A 179 10.36 0.59 -11.01
C GLY A 179 11.17 0.85 -9.72
N ILE A 180 11.29 -0.14 -8.82
CA ILE A 180 12.02 0.03 -7.55
C ILE A 180 13.52 -0.26 -7.69
N GLU A 181 13.96 -0.92 -8.76
CA GLU A 181 15.34 -1.38 -8.91
C GLU A 181 16.34 -0.23 -8.88
N ALA A 182 15.98 0.92 -9.45
CA ALA A 182 16.81 2.13 -9.46
C ALA A 182 17.04 2.75 -8.06
N LEU A 183 16.35 2.27 -7.03
CA LEU A 183 16.50 2.69 -5.63
C LEU A 183 17.30 1.68 -4.79
N ILE A 184 17.57 0.47 -5.31
CA ILE A 184 18.44 -0.51 -4.65
C ILE A 184 19.84 0.10 -4.50
N GLY A 185 20.39 0.06 -3.28
CA GLY A 185 21.68 0.68 -2.95
C GLY A 185 21.61 2.16 -2.62
N LYS A 186 20.44 2.82 -2.72
CA LYS A 186 20.25 4.22 -2.30
C LYS A 186 19.64 4.34 -0.90
N VAL A 187 18.77 3.41 -0.53
CA VAL A 187 18.13 3.34 0.79
C VAL A 187 18.09 1.90 1.28
N ARG A 188 17.99 1.71 2.60
CA ARG A 188 17.74 0.40 3.19
C ARG A 188 16.24 0.13 3.17
N PHE A 189 15.84 -0.95 2.51
CA PHE A 189 14.44 -1.35 2.46
C PHE A 189 14.06 -2.23 3.65
N SER A 190 12.91 -1.94 4.26
CA SER A 190 12.27 -2.83 5.24
C SER A 190 11.66 -4.06 4.55
N ARG A 191 10.99 -3.83 3.40
CA ARG A 191 10.40 -4.86 2.53
C ARG A 191 10.37 -4.35 1.09
N LEU A 192 10.45 -5.27 0.14
CA LEU A 192 10.30 -4.99 -1.29
C LEU A 192 9.34 -6.00 -1.92
N GLY A 193 8.34 -5.51 -2.62
CA GLY A 193 7.39 -6.36 -3.35
C GLY A 193 6.72 -7.42 -2.47
N ILE A 194 6.42 -8.56 -3.09
CA ILE A 194 5.67 -9.66 -2.47
C ILE A 194 6.53 -10.92 -2.38
N LYS A 195 6.38 -11.66 -1.28
CA LYS A 195 7.04 -12.97 -1.14
C LYS A 195 6.19 -13.98 -1.89
N LEU A 196 6.71 -14.52 -2.99
CA LEU A 196 5.99 -15.46 -3.85
C LEU A 196 5.90 -16.84 -3.21
N ALA A 197 7.04 -17.37 -2.79
CA ALA A 197 7.15 -18.73 -2.29
C ALA A 197 8.38 -18.95 -1.41
N GLU A 198 8.37 -20.07 -0.69
CA GLU A 198 9.59 -20.70 -0.17
C GLU A 198 9.84 -22.02 -0.89
N THR A 199 11.08 -22.21 -1.33
CA THR A 199 11.55 -23.46 -1.92
C THR A 199 11.73 -24.54 -0.85
N HIS A 200 11.36 -25.78 -1.19
CA HIS A 200 11.63 -26.97 -0.41
C HIS A 200 11.94 -28.15 -1.33
N ASN A 201 12.37 -29.28 -0.79
CA ASN A 201 12.90 -30.41 -1.57
C ASN A 201 11.97 -30.97 -2.67
N LYS A 202 10.65 -30.66 -2.62
CA LYS A 202 9.64 -31.17 -3.56
C LYS A 202 8.83 -30.05 -4.26
N GLY A 203 9.33 -28.82 -4.27
CA GLY A 203 8.70 -27.71 -5.00
C GLY A 203 8.59 -26.42 -4.18
N TYR A 204 7.42 -25.78 -4.25
CA TYR A 204 7.21 -24.45 -3.72
C TYR A 204 6.09 -24.45 -2.67
N ARG A 205 6.34 -23.75 -1.56
CA ARG A 205 5.31 -23.36 -0.62
C ARG A 205 4.89 -21.92 -0.96
N TRP A 206 3.84 -21.81 -1.77
CA TRP A 206 3.25 -20.52 -2.15
C TRP A 206 2.78 -19.77 -0.92
N GLN A 207 3.05 -18.47 -0.87
CA GLN A 207 2.67 -17.63 0.27
C GLN A 207 1.27 -17.09 0.09
N HIS A 208 0.54 -16.95 1.21
CA HIS A 208 -0.82 -16.42 1.20
C HIS A 208 -0.89 -15.03 0.54
N GLU A 209 0.05 -14.12 0.85
CA GLU A 209 0.14 -12.80 0.20
C GLU A 209 0.14 -12.90 -1.33
N ALA A 210 0.95 -13.81 -1.89
CA ALA A 210 1.03 -13.98 -3.33
C ALA A 210 -0.26 -14.55 -3.93
N VAL A 211 -0.97 -15.41 -3.19
CA VAL A 211 -2.28 -15.93 -3.63
C VAL A 211 -3.30 -14.80 -3.71
N ILE A 212 -3.39 -13.96 -2.68
CA ILE A 212 -4.31 -12.82 -2.67
C ILE A 212 -3.98 -11.82 -3.79
N ALA A 213 -2.70 -11.59 -4.08
CA ALA A 213 -2.29 -10.59 -5.07
C ALA A 213 -2.30 -11.09 -6.53
N LEU A 214 -2.02 -12.37 -6.77
CA LEU A 214 -1.66 -12.89 -8.11
C LEU A 214 -2.61 -13.97 -8.63
N ALA A 215 -3.49 -14.52 -7.79
CA ALA A 215 -4.38 -15.58 -8.22
C ALA A 215 -5.49 -15.01 -9.13
N SER A 216 -5.77 -15.71 -10.22
CA SER A 216 -6.96 -15.47 -11.03
C SER A 216 -8.08 -16.40 -10.56
N PRO A 217 -9.28 -15.89 -10.22
CA PRO A 217 -10.41 -16.74 -9.80
C PRO A 217 -10.93 -17.62 -10.93
N ASP A 218 -10.67 -17.26 -12.20
CA ASP A 218 -11.04 -18.04 -13.39
C ASP A 218 -10.11 -19.25 -13.63
N ASN A 219 -9.28 -19.61 -12.65
CA ASN A 219 -8.40 -20.76 -12.75
C ASN A 219 -9.19 -22.08 -12.77
N VAL A 220 -8.75 -23.03 -13.60
CA VAL A 220 -9.37 -24.36 -13.71
C VAL A 220 -9.38 -25.16 -12.39
N ASN A 221 -8.46 -24.84 -11.47
CA ASN A 221 -8.36 -25.46 -10.14
C ASN A 221 -9.01 -24.61 -9.03
N ALA A 222 -9.78 -23.58 -9.39
CA ALA A 222 -10.55 -22.81 -8.44
C ALA A 222 -11.70 -23.64 -7.84
N PHE A 223 -11.94 -23.46 -6.54
CA PHE A 223 -13.01 -24.10 -5.80
C PHE A 223 -13.73 -23.06 -4.93
N GLU A 224 -14.97 -22.79 -5.30
CA GLU A 224 -15.83 -21.80 -4.65
C GLU A 224 -16.43 -22.39 -3.37
N LEU A 225 -16.13 -21.75 -2.24
CA LEU A 225 -16.72 -22.11 -0.94
C LEU A 225 -18.14 -21.55 -0.81
N THR A 226 -18.99 -22.31 -0.15
CA THR A 226 -20.23 -21.77 0.42
C THR A 226 -19.91 -20.79 1.56
N ALA A 227 -20.89 -19.98 1.96
CA ALA A 227 -20.71 -19.05 3.08
C ALA A 227 -20.33 -19.75 4.40
N GLN A 228 -20.88 -20.94 4.66
CA GLN A 228 -20.55 -21.71 5.86
C GLN A 228 -19.10 -22.24 5.81
N GLU A 229 -18.67 -22.76 4.66
CA GLU A 229 -17.29 -23.24 4.47
C GLU A 229 -16.27 -22.10 4.52
N ALA A 230 -16.60 -20.95 3.96
CA ALA A 230 -15.79 -19.74 4.06
C ALA A 230 -15.64 -19.28 5.51
N GLU A 231 -16.67 -19.46 6.34
CA GLU A 231 -16.60 -19.15 7.77
C GLU A 231 -15.58 -20.03 8.48
N GLU A 232 -15.62 -21.33 8.22
CA GLU A 232 -14.64 -22.29 8.76
C GLU A 232 -13.22 -21.97 8.25
N TRP A 233 -13.08 -21.55 6.99
CA TRP A 233 -11.80 -21.12 6.42
C TRP A 233 -11.18 -19.94 7.19
N TYR A 234 -11.94 -18.88 7.43
CA TYR A 234 -11.48 -17.70 8.18
C TYR A 234 -11.28 -17.96 9.68
N ARG A 235 -11.93 -18.99 10.23
CA ARG A 235 -11.67 -19.53 11.58
C ARG A 235 -10.42 -20.42 11.64
N GLY A 236 -9.68 -20.57 10.52
CA GLY A 236 -8.45 -21.37 10.47
C GLY A 236 -8.69 -22.87 10.52
N ARG A 237 -9.90 -23.33 10.19
CA ARG A 237 -10.29 -24.74 10.23
C ARG A 237 -10.30 -25.35 8.83
N ASP A 238 -10.06 -26.65 8.78
CA ASP A 238 -10.12 -27.42 7.54
C ASP A 238 -11.57 -27.48 7.04
N VAL A 239 -11.75 -27.42 5.72
CA VAL A 239 -13.06 -27.42 5.07
C VAL A 239 -13.36 -28.82 4.50
N TYR A 240 -14.61 -29.27 4.61
CA TYR A 240 -15.07 -30.58 4.16
C TYR A 240 -16.17 -30.41 3.11
N PRO A 241 -15.79 -30.13 1.84
CA PRO A 241 -16.77 -29.90 0.80
C PRO A 241 -17.56 -31.16 0.45
N GLN A 242 -18.85 -31.00 0.12
CA GLN A 242 -19.68 -32.11 -0.34
C GLN A 242 -19.18 -32.68 -1.67
N ALA A 243 -18.75 -31.80 -2.59
CA ALA A 243 -18.10 -32.16 -3.83
C ALA A 243 -16.60 -31.86 -3.73
N ALA A 244 -15.77 -32.90 -3.63
CA ALA A 244 -14.32 -32.71 -3.52
C ALA A 244 -13.74 -32.23 -4.86
N PRO A 245 -12.83 -31.23 -4.85
CA PRO A 245 -12.11 -30.85 -6.06
C PRO A 245 -11.21 -31.99 -6.55
N VAL A 246 -10.91 -31.98 -7.85
CA VAL A 246 -10.07 -33.00 -8.50
C VAL A 246 -8.59 -32.73 -8.25
N ALA A 247 -8.19 -31.45 -8.26
CA ALA A 247 -6.80 -31.04 -8.07
C ALA A 247 -6.32 -31.25 -6.63
N ASP A 248 -5.02 -31.53 -6.49
CA ASP A 248 -4.38 -31.65 -5.17
C ASP A 248 -4.04 -30.29 -4.56
N ASP A 249 -3.59 -29.33 -5.38
CA ASP A 249 -3.48 -27.92 -5.01
C ASP A 249 -4.73 -27.19 -5.53
N VAL A 250 -5.48 -26.60 -4.62
CA VAL A 250 -6.80 -26.02 -4.87
C VAL A 250 -6.74 -24.53 -4.58
N LEU A 251 -7.10 -23.71 -5.56
CA LEU A 251 -7.29 -22.28 -5.34
C LEU A 251 -8.67 -22.08 -4.69
N VAL A 252 -8.69 -21.67 -3.44
CA VAL A 252 -9.94 -21.49 -2.69
C VAL A 252 -10.48 -20.10 -2.97
N THR A 253 -11.73 -20.02 -3.39
CA THR A 253 -12.43 -18.76 -3.68
C THR A 253 -13.69 -18.60 -2.83
N PHE A 254 -14.08 -17.35 -2.58
CA PHE A 254 -15.38 -17.01 -2.02
C PHE A 254 -15.85 -15.68 -2.61
N GLN A 255 -17.10 -15.63 -3.08
CA GLN A 255 -17.65 -14.54 -3.89
C GLN A 255 -16.79 -14.27 -5.13
N HIS A 256 -16.26 -15.34 -5.75
CA HIS A 256 -15.32 -15.27 -6.87
C HIS A 256 -14.03 -14.49 -6.58
N GLN A 257 -13.64 -14.37 -5.31
CA GLN A 257 -12.37 -13.77 -4.90
C GLN A 257 -11.44 -14.84 -4.32
N PRO A 258 -10.14 -14.85 -4.69
CA PRO A 258 -9.14 -15.70 -4.06
C PRO A 258 -9.04 -15.44 -2.56
N ILE A 259 -9.21 -16.47 -1.74
CA ILE A 259 -9.07 -16.39 -0.27
C ILE A 259 -7.96 -17.29 0.27
N GLY A 260 -7.32 -18.09 -0.58
CA GLY A 260 -6.10 -18.81 -0.26
C GLY A 260 -5.88 -20.04 -1.15
N LEU A 261 -4.81 -20.78 -0.86
CA LEU A 261 -4.45 -22.00 -1.59
C LEU A 261 -4.46 -23.19 -0.62
N ALA A 262 -5.32 -24.16 -0.83
CA ALA A 262 -5.44 -25.34 0.01
C ALA A 262 -4.79 -26.56 -0.63
N LYS A 263 -4.35 -27.50 0.21
CA LYS A 263 -4.07 -28.87 -0.23
C LYS A 263 -5.24 -29.77 0.05
N ARG A 264 -5.68 -30.51 -0.95
CA ARG A 264 -6.65 -31.59 -0.78
C ARG A 264 -5.99 -32.78 -0.10
N ILE A 265 -6.59 -33.28 0.98
CA ILE A 265 -6.13 -34.46 1.72
C ILE A 265 -7.33 -35.38 1.89
N GLY A 266 -7.50 -36.34 0.98
CA GLY A 266 -8.71 -37.15 0.93
C GLY A 266 -9.94 -36.29 0.64
N SER A 267 -10.90 -36.25 1.57
CA SER A 267 -12.14 -35.47 1.45
C SER A 267 -12.06 -34.05 2.04
N ARG A 268 -10.94 -33.65 2.65
CA ARG A 268 -10.80 -32.32 3.27
C ARG A 268 -9.87 -31.41 2.49
N LEU A 269 -10.14 -30.11 2.54
CA LEU A 269 -9.23 -29.04 2.17
C LEU A 269 -8.49 -28.57 3.42
N LYS A 270 -7.17 -28.80 3.43
CA LYS A 270 -6.32 -28.35 4.54
C LYS A 270 -6.22 -26.83 4.53
N ASN A 271 -6.55 -26.23 5.66
CA ASN A 271 -6.46 -24.79 5.85
C ASN A 271 -5.00 -24.31 5.79
N SER A 272 -4.79 -23.22 5.06
CA SER A 272 -3.51 -22.54 4.91
C SER A 272 -3.59 -21.05 5.22
N TYR A 273 -4.73 -20.61 5.77
CA TYR A 273 -4.95 -19.22 6.13
C TYR A 273 -3.97 -18.83 7.24
N PRO A 274 -3.28 -17.68 7.14
CA PRO A 274 -2.27 -17.29 8.13
C PRO A 274 -2.88 -17.19 9.53
N ARG A 275 -2.22 -17.79 10.52
CA ARG A 275 -2.76 -17.91 11.89
C ARG A 275 -2.98 -16.55 12.54
N GLU A 276 -2.13 -15.60 12.23
CA GLU A 276 -2.21 -14.20 12.67
C GLU A 276 -3.42 -13.45 12.10
N LEU A 277 -4.07 -13.98 11.06
CA LEU A 277 -5.28 -13.42 10.46
C LEU A 277 -6.55 -14.18 10.84
N VAL A 278 -6.43 -15.32 11.53
CA VAL A 278 -7.57 -16.15 11.98
C VAL A 278 -8.48 -15.31 12.87
N ARG A 279 -9.78 -15.43 12.62
CA ARG A 279 -10.80 -14.64 13.31
C ARG A 279 -11.69 -15.55 14.17
N ASP A 280 -11.72 -15.26 15.47
CA ASP A 280 -12.49 -16.05 16.45
C ASP A 280 -13.94 -15.55 16.66
N GLY A 281 -14.31 -14.41 16.05
CA GLY A 281 -15.62 -13.75 16.21
C GLY A 281 -16.68 -14.12 15.16
N LYS A 282 -17.82 -13.41 15.18
CA LYS A 282 -18.88 -13.53 14.15
C LYS A 282 -18.41 -12.86 12.86
N LEU A 283 -18.31 -13.65 11.78
CA LEU A 283 -17.66 -13.22 10.54
C LEU A 283 -18.60 -12.65 9.50
N PHE A 284 -19.75 -13.30 9.33
CA PHE A 284 -20.76 -12.88 8.39
C PHE A 284 -21.96 -12.39 9.19
N THR A 285 -22.24 -11.10 9.13
CA THR A 285 -23.55 -10.59 9.51
C THR A 285 -24.50 -11.07 8.43
N GLY A 286 -25.16 -12.21 8.67
CA GLY A 286 -26.27 -12.62 7.81
C GLY A 286 -27.23 -11.45 7.70
N ASN A 287 -27.59 -11.06 6.47
CA ASN A 287 -28.83 -10.34 6.25
C ASN A 287 -29.94 -11.32 6.63
N ALA A 288 -30.40 -11.22 7.88
CA ALA A 288 -31.73 -11.68 8.25
C ALA A 288 -32.72 -10.60 7.84
#